data_AF-F0ZD88-F1
#
_entry.id   AF-F0ZD88-F1
#
_cell.length_a   1.000
_cell.length_b   1.000
_cell.length_c   1.000
_cell.angle_alpha   90.00
_cell.angle_beta   90.00
_cell.angle_gamma   90.00
#
_symmetry.space_group_name_H-M   'P 1'
#
loop_
_entity.id
_entity.type
_entity.pdbx_description
1 polymer ?
#
loop_
_entity_poly.entity_id
_entity_poly.type
_entity_poly.pdbx_seq_one_letter_code
_entity_poly.pdbx_strand_id
1 'polypeptide(L)' 'CCPICQSAYDNPYYSPCNHVCCYECWNQWLSLKLECPVCRERTRVKQCKPFDPNMISPSKLKNAT' A
#
# COMPACT_ATOMS: atom_id res chain seq x y z
N CYS A 1 9.31 -5.61 3.00
CA CYS A 1 9.70 -5.45 1.58
C CYS A 1 8.43 -5.34 0.73
N CYS A 2 8.53 -4.78 -0.47
CA CYS A 2 7.41 -4.66 -1.40
C CYS A 2 7.05 -6.04 -1.99
N PRO A 3 5.76 -6.45 -2.01
CA PRO A 3 5.37 -7.79 -2.50
C PRO A 3 5.52 -7.96 -4.01
N ILE A 4 5.69 -6.87 -4.78
CA ILE A 4 5.86 -6.92 -6.23
C ILE A 4 7.35 -7.03 -6.60
N CYS A 5 8.16 -6.04 -6.20
CA CYS A 5 9.58 -6.01 -6.56
C CYS A 5 10.50 -6.75 -5.58
N GLN A 6 9.98 -7.21 -4.44
CA GLN A 6 10.69 -7.96 -3.39
C GLN A 6 11.86 -7.20 -2.73
N SER A 7 12.02 -5.91 -3.04
CA SER A 7 13.04 -5.01 -2.47
C SER A 7 12.52 -4.21 -1.27
N ALA A 8 13.40 -3.42 -0.66
CA ALA A 8 13.01 -2.38 0.29
C ALA A 8 11.95 -1.44 -0.34
N TYR A 9 11.08 -0.87 0.50
CA TYR A 9 10.06 0.04 0.00
C TYR A 9 10.71 1.34 -0.47
N ASP A 10 10.42 1.72 -1.71
CA ASP A 10 10.77 3.00 -2.30
C ASP A 10 9.47 3.76 -2.61
N ASN A 11 9.34 4.97 -2.06
CA ASN A 11 8.11 5.77 -2.10
C ASN A 11 6.83 4.92 -1.83
N PRO A 12 6.66 4.34 -0.62
CA PRO A 12 5.57 3.41 -0.33
C PRO A 12 4.19 4.08 -0.34
N TYR A 13 3.19 3.37 -0.86
CA TYR A 13 1.78 3.79 -0.85
C TYR A 13 0.91 2.66 -0.31
N TYR A 14 -0.10 3.01 0.48
CA TYR A 14 -1.11 2.06 0.95
C TYR A 14 -2.37 2.14 0.08
N SER A 15 -2.95 0.99 -0.22
CA SER A 15 -4.28 0.88 -0.83
C SER A 15 -5.39 1.06 0.22
N PRO A 16 -6.65 1.25 -0.20
CA PRO A 16 -7.80 1.24 0.72
C PRO A 16 -7.93 -0.04 1.54
N CYS A 17 -7.41 -1.16 1.02
CA CYS A 17 -7.36 -2.45 1.71
C CYS A 17 -6.13 -2.62 2.62
N ASN A 18 -5.43 -1.51 2.95
CA ASN A 18 -4.28 -1.45 3.85
C ASN A 18 -3.02 -2.23 3.44
N HIS A 19 -2.93 -2.72 2.20
CA HIS A 19 -1.70 -3.31 1.68
C HIS A 19 -0.77 -2.24 1.12
N VAL A 20 0.54 -2.45 1.27
CA VAL A 20 1.57 -1.48 0.89
C VAL A 20 2.40 -2.02 -0.26
N CYS A 21 2.66 -1.18 -1.27
CA CYS A 21 3.62 -1.41 -2.35
C CYS A 21 4.36 -0.10 -2.66
N CYS A 22 5.49 -0.18 -3.36
CA CYS A 22 6.12 1.01 -3.93
C CYS A 22 5.17 1.71 -4.90
N TYR A 23 5.27 3.04 -5.03
CA TYR A 23 4.45 3.82 -5.97
C TYR A 23 4.55 3.29 -7.41
N GLU A 24 5.77 3.04 -7.89
CA GLU A 24 5.98 2.50 -9.25
C GLU A 24 5.40 1.09 -9.42
N CYS A 25 5.53 0.24 -8.39
CA CYS A 25 4.92 -1.09 -8.40
C CYS A 25 3.39 -1.03 -8.48
N TRP A 26 2.77 -0.09 -7.77
CA TRP A 26 1.33 0.16 -7.89
C TRP A 26 0.93 0.60 -9.30
N ASN A 27 1.66 1.56 -9.89
CA ASN A 27 1.38 2.05 -11.24
C ASN A 27 1.47 0.95 -12.27
N GLN A 28 2.55 0.17 -12.25
CA GLN A 28 2.74 -0.96 -13.15
C GLN A 28 1.65 -2.02 -12.99
N TRP A 29 1.41 -2.50 -11.77
CA TRP A 29 0.42 -3.55 -11.52
C TRP A 29 -1.00 -3.11 -11.90
N LEU A 30 -1.41 -1.91 -11.47
CA LEU A 30 -2.77 -1.40 -11.67
C LEU A 30 -3.03 -0.89 -13.10
N SER A 31 -1.99 -0.73 -13.92
CA SER A 31 -2.14 -0.55 -15.37
C SER A 31 -2.60 -1.83 -16.08
N LEU A 32 -2.32 -3.00 -15.50
CA LEU A 32 -2.65 -4.31 -16.06
C LEU A 32 -3.90 -4.91 -15.41
N LYS A 33 -4.02 -4.79 -14.08
CA LYS A 33 -5.08 -5.41 -13.29
C LYS A 33 -5.60 -4.45 -12.24
N LEU A 34 -6.91 -4.18 -12.24
CA LEU A 34 -7.54 -3.22 -11.32
C LEU A 34 -7.85 -3.83 -9.93
N GLU A 35 -6.91 -4.58 -9.38
CA GLU A 35 -7.03 -5.31 -8.11
C GLU A 35 -5.73 -5.25 -7.30
N CYS A 36 -5.84 -5.33 -5.98
CA CYS A 36 -4.69 -5.38 -5.08
C CYS A 36 -3.85 -6.65 -5.37
N PRO A 37 -2.52 -6.56 -5.49
CA PRO A 37 -1.64 -7.71 -5.74
C PRO A 37 -1.61 -8.72 -4.56
N VAL A 38 -2.08 -8.31 -3.37
CA VAL A 38 -2.05 -9.15 -2.17
C VAL A 38 -3.40 -9.84 -1.92
N CYS A 39 -4.49 -9.07 -1.82
CA CYS A 39 -5.81 -9.60 -1.47
C CYS A 39 -6.83 -9.61 -2.61
N ARG A 40 -6.45 -9.12 -3.80
CA ARG A 40 -7.32 -9.00 -5.00
C ARG A 40 -8.54 -8.07 -4.82
N GLU A 41 -8.58 -7.26 -3.77
CA GLU A 41 -9.63 -6.25 -3.62
C GLU A 41 -9.51 -5.18 -4.70
N ARG A 42 -10.66 -4.73 -5.24
CA ARG A 42 -10.71 -3.77 -6.34
C ARG A 42 -9.98 -2.49 -5.96
N THR A 43 -8.92 -2.18 -6.70
CA THR A 43 -8.01 -1.07 -6.38
C THR A 43 -7.64 -0.29 -7.64
N ARG A 44 -7.50 1.02 -7.53
CA ARG A 44 -7.00 1.91 -8.58
C ARG A 44 -5.91 2.80 -7.98
N VAL A 45 -4.91 3.17 -8.80
CA VAL A 45 -3.76 3.99 -8.35
C VAL A 45 -4.23 5.28 -7.66
N LYS A 46 -5.27 5.93 -8.18
CA LYS A 46 -5.85 7.16 -7.62
C LYS A 46 -6.39 7.00 -6.19
N GLN A 47 -6.69 5.77 -5.77
CA GLN A 47 -7.17 5.46 -4.42
C GLN A 47 -6.03 5.17 -3.45
N CYS A 48 -4.85 4.81 -3.96
CA CYS A 48 -3.67 4.62 -3.13
C CYS A 48 -3.17 5.96 -2.59
N LYS A 49 -2.64 5.96 -1.37
CA LYS A 49 -2.16 7.15 -0.67
C LYS A 49 -0.72 6.98 -0.25
N PRO A 50 0.10 8.05 -0.26
CA PRO A 50 1.49 7.98 0.19
C PRO A 50 1.51 7.51 1.65
N PHE A 51 2.41 6.59 1.95
CA PHE A 51 2.69 6.20 3.32
C PHE A 51 3.50 7.31 3.98
N ASP A 52 2.82 8.12 4.76
CA ASP A 52 3.45 9.17 5.55
C ASP A 52 3.79 8.60 6.95
N PRO A 53 5.08 8.53 7.32
CA PRO A 53 5.49 7.99 8.62
C PRO A 53 5.06 8.86 9.81
N ASN A 54 4.70 10.13 9.57
CA ASN A 54 4.19 11.06 10.59
C ASN A 54 2.66 11.07 10.67
N MET A 55 1.97 10.39 9.76
CA MET A 55 0.55 10.06 9.95
C MET A 55 0.43 9.01 11.05
N ILE A 56 0.29 9.49 12.29
CA ILE A 56 -0.19 8.69 13.42
C ILE A 56 -1.53 8.10 12.98
N SER A 57 -1.50 6.85 12.52
CA SER A 57 -2.72 6.11 12.26
C SER A 57 -3.43 5.94 13.61
N PRO A 58 -4.68 6.41 13.79
CA PRO A 58 -5.40 6.27 15.06
C PRO A 58 -5.68 4.81 15.50
N SER A 59 -5.14 3.80 14.81
CA SER A 59 -5.37 2.38 15.04
C SER A 59 -4.26 1.65 15.82
N LYS A 60 -3.30 2.37 16.42
CA LYS A 60 -2.28 1.80 17.31
C LYS A 60 -2.22 2.44 18.71
N LEU A 61 -3.38 2.85 19.25
CA LEU A 61 -3.60 2.85 20.69
C LEU A 61 -4.46 1.62 21.06
N LYS A 62 -3.87 0.42 20.93
CA LYS A 62 -4.39 -0.74 21.67
C LYS A 62 -3.23 -1.40 22.41
N ASN A 63 -3.32 -1.23 23.72
CA ASN A 63 -2.72 -2.04 24.77
C ASN A 63 -1.27 -1.71 25.14
N ALA A 64 -1.10 -0.64 25.91
CA ALA A 64 -0.21 -0.70 27.06
C ALA A 64 -1.06 -1.22 28.24
N THR A 65 -0.86 -2.49 28.60
CA THR A 65 -1.24 -3.08 29.90
C THR A 65 0.02 -3.67 30.49
#